data_AF-A0A6B1D3L8-F1
#
_entry.id   AF-A0A6B1D3L8-F1
#
_cell.length_a   1.000
_cell.length_b   1.000
_cell.length_c   1.000
_cell.angle_alpha   90.00
_cell.angle_beta   90.00
_cell.angle_gamma   90.00
#
_symmetry.space_group_name_H-M   'P 1'
#
loop_
_entity.id
_entity.type
_entity.pdbx_description
1 polymer ?
#
loop_
_entity_poly.entity_id
_entity_poly.type
_entity_poly.pdbx_seq_one_letter_code
_entity_poly.pdbx_strand_id
1 'polypeptide(L)'
;MYFKWSTCAVLLLAFTVALFVTLTTDSLNAQEPTPPYDPQQVPVPQQLPVAGLAAESYRQNCAPCHGASGDGDGPAGAAADPTVFSDPAVVWERSPAELFFVTKFGRIENLMPPWRNSLSDEQIWQAVYYAWNLHTSETEVAQGAELYARSCLACHGEEGRGEGREAGAGIPDFSTQELMIHLSQADLAERWREAHPELGSNWSSGQQKAVLEFIRGFTYQPVWAPFEVSGPGVITGQLVQGTENGPAPQQTAVTLNIYRQADLLTTRSAPVEAGGSFEFKNLPVDEGFYFLAETEHRTVRYTSPILAFSGPDFIEDRTGPERIETSLPVFESTSDPTGILVSRANWIIEHDPGRLLIGQLFTFDNRSDRTFIGTEDDLFDAPATLVIPLPESAQEVEIQDGLIGESYRLRQQILYDTRPVLPGGGSRQIFVRYRVSYPDESARISFPVPYETELLNVLVADLPGLEVDLSLEGETREPAGRETIQGVLFRRWSGPASGGSPVQLSLRGLIGAGGRDPRQDRGPQLNRELQVAAPPLDVRIPVVFGSVVALVLLASVVFFLQRERAKSPPTAEQLAAQREELIDRIARLDDLHALGELEERAWQKKRASLKSELIDIALVEQRSRGDG
;
A
#
# COMPACT_ATOMS: atom_id res chain seq x y z
N MET A 1 0.00 -61.76 27.68
CA MET A 1 1.35 -61.19 27.51
C MET A 1 1.17 -59.70 27.24
N TYR A 2 1.18 -58.88 28.30
CA TYR A 2 0.98 -57.42 28.23
C TYR A 2 2.31 -56.78 27.85
N PHE A 3 2.41 -56.19 26.66
CA PHE A 3 3.59 -55.42 26.25
C PHE A 3 3.33 -53.93 26.50
N LYS A 4 4.04 -53.39 27.50
CA LYS A 4 4.09 -51.99 27.91
C LYS A 4 4.79 -51.15 26.83
N TRP A 5 4.04 -50.42 26.00
CA TRP A 5 4.57 -49.39 25.07
C TRP A 5 3.72 -48.12 25.10
N SER A 6 3.42 -47.58 26.31
CA SER A 6 2.52 -46.41 26.43
C SER A 6 3.13 -45.18 27.09
N THR A 7 4.41 -45.20 27.49
CA THR A 7 5.05 -44.04 28.12
C THR A 7 6.19 -43.43 27.30
N CYS A 8 7.01 -44.22 26.60
CA CYS A 8 8.08 -43.65 25.76
C CYS A 8 7.56 -42.94 24.50
N ALA A 9 6.49 -43.43 23.87
CA ALA A 9 5.94 -42.80 22.66
C ALA A 9 5.22 -41.47 22.95
N VAL A 10 4.56 -41.37 24.11
CA VAL A 10 3.88 -40.14 24.56
C VAL A 10 4.91 -39.09 25.00
N LEU A 11 6.01 -39.51 25.65
CA LEU A 11 7.10 -38.60 25.99
C LEU A 11 7.89 -38.14 24.75
N LEU A 12 8.11 -39.00 23.75
CA LEU A 12 8.74 -38.60 22.49
C LEU A 12 7.85 -37.64 21.70
N LEU A 13 6.53 -37.87 21.66
CA LEU A 13 5.57 -37.01 20.96
C LEU A 13 5.38 -35.67 21.69
N ALA A 14 5.38 -35.66 23.03
CA ALA A 14 5.35 -34.44 23.81
C ALA A 14 6.65 -33.64 23.68
N PHE A 15 7.80 -34.30 23.56
CA PHE A 15 9.09 -33.64 23.32
C PHE A 15 9.20 -33.12 21.89
N THR A 16 8.70 -33.83 20.88
CA THR A 16 8.68 -33.34 19.49
C THR A 16 7.66 -32.23 19.30
N VAL A 17 6.48 -32.28 19.93
CA VAL A 17 5.50 -31.19 19.90
C VAL A 17 5.99 -29.98 20.70
N ALA A 18 6.64 -30.17 21.86
CA ALA A 18 7.26 -29.04 22.58
C ALA A 18 8.40 -28.42 21.78
N LEU A 19 9.25 -29.23 21.13
CA LEU A 19 10.33 -28.74 20.26
C LEU A 19 9.78 -28.03 19.01
N PHE A 20 8.70 -28.56 18.40
CA PHE A 20 8.03 -27.92 17.26
C PHE A 20 7.32 -26.63 17.66
N VAL A 21 6.65 -26.60 18.81
CA VAL A 21 5.97 -25.40 19.33
C VAL A 21 7.00 -24.33 19.69
N THR A 22 8.14 -24.67 20.30
CA THR A 22 9.22 -23.69 20.54
C THR A 22 9.86 -23.21 19.23
N LEU A 23 10.07 -24.09 18.25
CA LEU A 23 10.66 -23.72 16.95
C LEU A 23 9.70 -22.89 16.07
N THR A 24 8.38 -23.08 16.18
CA THR A 24 7.39 -22.30 15.41
C THR A 24 6.96 -21.01 16.09
N THR A 25 6.97 -20.94 17.44
CA THR A 25 6.76 -19.65 18.14
C THR A 25 7.95 -18.72 18.02
N ASP A 26 9.19 -19.25 17.98
CA ASP A 26 10.36 -18.42 17.67
C ASP A 26 10.30 -17.90 16.22
N SER A 27 9.83 -18.71 15.26
CA SER A 27 9.82 -18.31 13.84
C SER A 27 8.71 -17.31 13.46
N LEU A 28 7.62 -17.22 14.24
CA LEU A 28 6.53 -16.24 13.98
C LEU A 28 6.78 -14.87 14.65
N ASN A 29 7.72 -14.79 15.59
CA ASN A 29 8.11 -13.54 16.27
C ASN A 29 9.58 -13.14 16.04
N ALA A 30 10.41 -14.00 15.44
CA ALA A 30 11.78 -13.63 15.05
C ALA A 30 11.74 -12.84 13.74
N GLN A 31 11.33 -11.58 13.85
CA GLN A 31 11.75 -10.57 12.88
C GLN A 31 13.28 -10.55 12.91
N GLU A 32 13.92 -10.74 11.74
CA GLU A 32 15.38 -10.66 11.67
C GLU A 32 15.86 -9.31 12.23
N PRO A 33 16.94 -9.29 13.04
CA PRO A 33 17.48 -8.05 13.57
C PRO A 33 17.87 -7.13 12.41
N THR A 34 17.69 -5.83 12.60
CA THR A 34 18.05 -4.84 11.58
C THR A 34 19.51 -5.04 11.15
N PRO A 35 19.79 -5.17 9.85
CA PRO A 35 21.16 -5.26 9.38
C PRO A 35 21.96 -4.01 9.81
N PRO A 36 23.27 -4.12 10.08
CA PRO A 36 24.12 -2.95 10.25
C PRO A 36 23.98 -2.00 9.06
N TYR A 37 24.05 -0.69 9.29
CA TYR A 37 23.99 0.30 8.23
C TYR A 37 25.00 0.00 7.12
N ASP A 38 24.50 -0.17 5.90
CA ASP A 38 25.28 -0.41 4.69
C ASP A 38 24.86 0.61 3.62
N PRO A 39 25.72 1.61 3.31
CA PRO A 39 25.47 2.61 2.28
C PRO A 39 25.13 2.00 0.91
N GLN A 40 25.65 0.80 0.59
CA GLN A 40 25.41 0.16 -0.71
C GLN A 40 23.96 -0.34 -0.88
N GLN A 41 23.19 -0.40 0.21
CA GLN A 41 21.79 -0.80 0.20
C GLN A 41 20.83 0.39 0.11
N VAL A 42 21.35 1.61 0.09
CA VAL A 42 20.58 2.85 -0.05
C VAL A 42 20.51 3.22 -1.54
N PRO A 43 19.34 3.11 -2.20
CA PRO A 43 19.19 3.49 -3.59
C PRO A 43 19.14 5.01 -3.73
N VAL A 44 19.84 5.53 -4.73
CA VAL A 44 19.75 6.95 -5.09
C VAL A 44 18.33 7.27 -5.57
N PRO A 45 17.70 8.34 -5.08
CA PRO A 45 16.44 8.83 -5.62
C PRO A 45 16.53 9.02 -7.15
N GLN A 46 15.70 8.32 -7.90
CA GLN A 46 15.62 8.47 -9.37
C GLN A 46 14.93 9.76 -9.80
N GLN A 47 14.17 10.37 -8.88
CA GLN A 47 13.47 11.62 -9.04
C GLN A 47 13.66 12.46 -7.78
N LEU A 48 13.47 13.78 -7.92
CA LEU A 48 13.53 14.70 -6.77
C LEU A 48 12.44 14.30 -5.75
N PRO A 49 12.79 13.86 -4.54
CA PRO A 49 11.80 13.51 -3.52
C PRO A 49 10.95 14.72 -3.16
N VAL A 50 9.65 14.50 -3.00
CA VAL A 50 8.72 15.55 -2.57
C VAL A 50 8.20 15.21 -1.19
N ALA A 51 8.68 15.94 -0.19
CA ALA A 51 8.38 15.68 1.21
C ALA A 51 6.88 15.70 1.49
N GLY A 52 6.15 16.66 0.90
CA GLY A 52 4.71 16.83 1.12
C GLY A 52 3.85 15.60 0.78
N LEU A 53 4.32 14.73 -0.12
CA LEU A 53 3.56 13.54 -0.53
C LEU A 53 3.46 12.49 0.58
N ALA A 54 4.38 12.50 1.55
CA ALA A 54 4.34 11.59 2.68
C ALA A 54 3.54 12.12 3.88
N ALA A 55 2.83 13.26 3.77
CA ALA A 55 2.13 13.84 4.91
C ALA A 55 1.04 12.92 5.50
N GLU A 56 0.24 12.30 4.63
CA GLU A 56 -0.81 11.36 5.06
C GLU A 56 -0.20 10.06 5.59
N SER A 57 0.75 9.48 4.84
CA SER A 57 1.41 8.23 5.24
C SER A 57 2.16 8.40 6.56
N TYR A 58 2.83 9.52 6.79
CA TYR A 58 3.47 9.84 8.07
C TYR A 58 2.44 9.91 9.20
N ARG A 59 1.32 10.62 8.99
CA ARG A 59 0.26 10.76 10.01
C ARG A 59 -0.33 9.42 10.42
N GLN A 60 -0.52 8.51 9.47
CA GLN A 60 -1.10 7.20 9.72
C GLN A 60 -0.11 6.21 10.32
N ASN A 61 1.15 6.25 9.87
CA ASN A 61 2.11 5.17 10.08
C ASN A 61 3.27 5.53 11.01
N CYS A 62 3.70 6.79 11.03
CA CYS A 62 4.90 7.24 11.75
C CYS A 62 4.56 8.04 13.00
N ALA A 63 3.59 8.96 12.90
CA ALA A 63 3.13 9.81 13.99
C ALA A 63 2.65 9.08 15.25
N PRO A 64 2.07 7.86 15.19
CA PRO A 64 1.74 7.10 16.39
C PRO A 64 2.93 6.84 17.33
N CYS A 65 4.16 6.83 16.80
CA CYS A 65 5.39 6.75 17.60
C CYS A 65 6.14 8.08 17.63
N HIS A 66 6.40 8.69 16.47
CA HIS A 66 7.23 9.89 16.35
C HIS A 66 6.52 11.20 16.71
N GLY A 67 5.20 11.19 16.95
CA GLY A 67 4.39 12.39 17.16
C GLY A 67 4.02 13.09 15.86
N ALA A 68 2.94 13.88 15.86
CA ALA A 68 2.51 14.60 14.65
C ALA A 68 3.50 15.71 14.25
N SER A 69 4.17 16.30 15.24
CA SER A 69 5.19 17.34 15.07
C SER A 69 6.62 16.79 15.15
N GLY A 70 6.80 15.46 15.24
CA GLY A 70 8.13 14.85 15.33
C GLY A 70 8.75 14.86 16.73
N ASP A 71 7.99 15.17 17.78
CA ASP A 71 8.48 15.29 19.16
C ASP A 71 8.77 13.95 19.87
N GLY A 72 8.52 12.81 19.20
CA GLY A 72 8.65 11.47 19.79
C GLY A 72 7.57 11.16 20.84
N ASP A 73 6.51 11.95 20.90
CA ASP A 73 5.46 11.92 21.92
C ASP A 73 4.18 11.19 21.48
N GLY A 74 4.27 10.41 20.39
CA GLY A 74 3.16 9.61 19.91
C GLY A 74 2.65 8.62 20.97
N PRO A 75 1.39 8.17 20.93
CA PRO A 75 0.82 7.25 21.91
C PRO A 75 1.64 5.96 22.15
N ALA A 76 2.43 5.53 21.15
CA ALA A 76 3.33 4.39 21.22
C ALA A 76 4.82 4.77 21.33
N GLY A 77 5.17 6.05 21.36
CA GLY A 77 6.56 6.55 21.33
C GLY A 77 7.36 6.25 22.59
N ALA A 78 6.74 6.32 23.77
CA ALA A 78 7.46 6.15 25.04
C ALA A 78 8.15 4.78 25.21
N ALA A 79 7.63 3.72 24.56
CA ALA A 79 8.22 2.39 24.59
C ALA A 79 9.25 2.14 23.47
N ALA A 80 9.24 2.97 22.42
CA ALA A 80 10.03 2.80 21.21
C ALA A 80 11.31 3.67 21.18
N ASP A 81 11.39 4.70 22.04
CA ASP A 81 12.47 5.71 22.03
C ASP A 81 12.79 6.22 20.60
N PRO A 82 11.78 6.78 19.91
CA PRO A 82 11.91 7.19 18.51
C PRO A 82 12.81 8.41 18.36
N THR A 83 13.38 8.59 17.16
CA THR A 83 14.05 9.85 16.79
C THR A 83 13.10 11.04 16.96
N VAL A 84 13.55 12.04 17.71
CA VAL A 84 12.88 13.34 17.88
C VAL A 84 13.23 14.22 16.68
N PHE A 85 12.40 14.15 15.65
CA PHE A 85 12.57 14.89 14.40
C PHE A 85 12.33 16.38 14.52
N SER A 86 11.72 16.86 15.61
CA SER A 86 11.57 18.30 15.87
C SER A 86 12.84 18.97 16.41
N ASP A 87 13.81 18.19 16.92
CA ASP A 87 15.06 18.70 17.45
C ASP A 87 16.15 18.73 16.37
N PRO A 88 16.58 19.91 15.89
CA PRO A 88 17.64 20.01 14.90
C PRO A 88 18.93 19.35 15.36
N ALA A 89 19.27 19.38 16.66
CA ALA A 89 20.51 18.77 17.16
C ALA A 89 20.51 17.24 17.01
N VAL A 90 19.32 16.61 17.01
CA VAL A 90 19.17 15.18 16.77
C VAL A 90 19.24 14.88 15.28
N VAL A 91 18.51 15.63 14.45
CA VAL A 91 18.44 15.36 13.00
C VAL A 91 19.78 15.63 12.31
N TRP A 92 20.50 16.65 12.75
CA TRP A 92 21.72 17.15 12.09
C TRP A 92 22.91 16.18 12.08
N GLU A 93 22.94 15.26 13.02
CA GLU A 93 23.99 14.23 13.15
C GLU A 93 23.72 13.00 12.26
N ARG A 94 22.61 12.99 11.51
CA ARG A 94 22.19 11.87 10.67
C ARG A 94 22.13 12.29 9.22
N SER A 95 22.64 11.44 8.34
CA SER A 95 22.48 11.61 6.89
C SER A 95 21.10 11.10 6.44
N PRO A 96 20.52 11.68 5.37
CA PRO A 96 19.30 11.15 4.76
C PRO A 96 19.37 9.64 4.42
N ALA A 97 20.55 9.15 4.00
CA ALA A 97 20.79 7.75 3.70
C ALA A 97 20.67 6.84 4.92
N GLU A 98 21.16 7.27 6.08
CA GLU A 98 20.99 6.52 7.34
C GLU A 98 19.51 6.47 7.76
N LEU A 99 18.80 7.60 7.65
CA LEU A 99 17.37 7.68 7.93
C LEU A 99 16.56 6.78 6.99
N PHE A 100 16.90 6.78 5.70
CA PHE A 100 16.32 5.90 4.70
C PHE A 100 16.53 4.43 5.05
N PHE A 101 17.77 4.05 5.36
CA PHE A 101 18.12 2.68 5.69
C PHE A 101 17.35 2.18 6.91
N VAL A 102 17.35 2.97 7.99
CA VAL A 102 16.59 2.68 9.22
C VAL A 102 15.10 2.56 8.93
N THR A 103 14.55 3.40 8.05
CA THR A 103 13.13 3.32 7.66
C THR A 103 12.84 2.05 6.85
N LYS A 104 13.69 1.73 5.87
CA LYS A 104 13.52 0.56 5.00
C LYS A 104 13.59 -0.75 5.78
N PHE A 105 14.56 -0.88 6.68
CA PHE A 105 14.87 -2.11 7.40
C PHE A 105 14.34 -2.17 8.84
N GLY A 106 13.82 -1.07 9.36
CA GLY A 106 13.29 -0.97 10.73
C GLY A 106 14.41 -0.94 11.78
N ARG A 107 14.02 -0.88 13.05
CA ARG A 107 14.86 -1.06 14.26
C ARG A 107 14.00 -1.77 15.29
N ILE A 108 13.92 -3.08 15.16
CA ILE A 108 12.92 -3.87 15.91
C ILE A 108 13.18 -3.86 17.41
N GLU A 109 14.45 -3.71 17.82
CA GLU A 109 14.84 -3.48 19.21
C GLU A 109 14.21 -2.22 19.83
N ASN A 110 13.87 -1.25 18.97
CA ASN A 110 13.19 -0.01 19.29
C ASN A 110 11.75 0.02 18.72
N LEU A 111 11.16 -1.15 18.45
CA LEU A 111 9.78 -1.31 17.98
C LEU A 111 9.47 -0.64 16.62
N MET A 112 10.49 -0.24 15.85
CA MET A 112 10.31 0.33 14.52
C MET A 112 10.23 -0.81 13.48
N PRO A 113 9.09 -1.04 12.81
CA PRO A 113 8.96 -2.10 11.81
C PRO A 113 9.71 -1.74 10.52
N PRO A 114 10.11 -2.73 9.69
CA PRO A 114 10.63 -2.47 8.37
C PRO A 114 9.53 -2.05 7.40
N TRP A 115 9.74 -0.94 6.69
CA TRP A 115 8.76 -0.43 5.72
C TRP A 115 8.94 -0.95 4.30
N ARG A 116 10.03 -1.68 4.00
CA ARG A 116 10.31 -2.25 2.65
C ARG A 116 9.22 -3.15 2.07
N ASN A 117 8.33 -3.68 2.91
CA ASN A 117 7.24 -4.57 2.49
C ASN A 117 5.92 -3.81 2.23
N SER A 118 5.86 -2.52 2.55
CA SER A 118 4.64 -1.72 2.51
C SER A 118 4.80 -0.41 1.74
N LEU A 119 6.03 0.13 1.68
CA LEU A 119 6.37 1.36 0.97
C LEU A 119 7.44 1.07 -0.09
N SER A 120 7.32 1.72 -1.23
CA SER A 120 8.37 1.75 -2.25
C SER A 120 9.57 2.59 -1.78
N ASP A 121 10.71 2.45 -2.44
CA ASP A 121 11.90 3.27 -2.14
C ASP A 121 11.62 4.76 -2.36
N GLU A 122 10.80 5.13 -3.35
CA GLU A 122 10.36 6.51 -3.55
C GLU A 122 9.53 7.02 -2.36
N GLN A 123 8.57 6.23 -1.88
CA GLN A 123 7.74 6.59 -0.73
C GLN A 123 8.56 6.69 0.57
N ILE A 124 9.57 5.84 0.76
CA ILE A 124 10.47 5.93 1.90
C ILE A 124 11.29 7.23 1.82
N TRP A 125 11.81 7.61 0.65
CA TRP A 125 12.52 8.88 0.48
C TRP A 125 11.63 10.08 0.80
N GLN A 126 10.38 10.08 0.33
CA GLN A 126 9.40 11.13 0.65
C GLN A 126 9.15 11.21 2.16
N ALA A 127 8.98 10.07 2.84
CA ALA A 127 8.78 10.01 4.29
C ALA A 127 10.00 10.51 5.08
N VAL A 128 11.21 10.17 4.64
CA VAL A 128 12.47 10.66 5.24
C VAL A 128 12.53 12.19 5.17
N TYR A 129 12.26 12.78 4.01
CA TYR A 129 12.30 14.23 3.85
C TYR A 129 11.11 14.95 4.49
N TYR A 130 9.94 14.31 4.60
CA TYR A 130 8.83 14.82 5.41
C TYR A 130 9.24 14.92 6.88
N ALA A 131 9.79 13.84 7.44
CA ALA A 131 10.28 13.82 8.81
C ALA A 131 11.43 14.83 9.02
N TRP A 132 12.34 14.97 8.05
CA TRP A 132 13.39 15.98 8.06
C TRP A 132 12.84 17.41 8.12
N ASN A 133 11.69 17.70 7.54
CA ASN A 133 11.12 19.04 7.60
C ASN A 133 10.50 19.41 8.95
N LEU A 134 10.39 18.48 9.89
CA LEU A 134 9.76 18.75 11.20
C LEU A 134 10.65 19.57 12.15
N HIS A 135 11.98 19.63 11.94
CA HIS A 135 12.88 20.47 12.77
C HIS A 135 13.06 21.90 12.26
N THR A 136 12.52 22.24 11.08
CA THR A 136 12.77 23.52 10.41
C THR A 136 11.49 24.09 9.82
N SER A 137 11.55 25.31 9.30
CA SER A 137 10.40 26.03 8.78
C SER A 137 10.70 26.73 7.47
N GLU A 138 9.65 27.04 6.71
CA GLU A 138 9.72 27.89 5.52
C GLU A 138 10.47 29.20 5.81
N THR A 139 10.17 29.82 6.96
CA THR A 139 10.79 31.09 7.35
C THR A 139 12.28 30.99 7.59
N GLU A 140 12.76 29.89 8.20
CA GLU A 140 14.18 29.68 8.44
C GLU A 140 14.92 29.35 7.14
N VAL A 141 14.34 28.49 6.30
CA VAL A 141 14.93 28.15 4.99
C VAL A 141 14.97 29.37 4.08
N ALA A 142 13.96 30.25 4.09
CA ALA A 142 13.96 31.51 3.36
C ALA A 142 15.07 32.47 3.84
N GLN A 143 15.31 32.56 5.15
CA GLN A 143 16.46 33.32 5.68
C GLN A 143 17.80 32.72 5.22
N GLY A 144 17.89 31.40 5.14
CA GLY A 144 19.02 30.68 4.56
C GLY A 144 19.26 31.03 3.10
N ALA A 145 18.18 31.10 2.31
CA ALA A 145 18.22 31.48 0.90
C ALA A 145 18.80 32.90 0.71
N GLU A 146 18.41 33.87 1.54
CA GLU A 146 18.95 35.24 1.50
C GLU A 146 20.44 35.30 1.85
N LEU A 147 20.90 34.45 2.78
CA LEU A 147 22.33 34.33 3.10
C LEU A 147 23.10 33.69 1.95
N TYR A 148 22.56 32.62 1.38
CA TYR A 148 23.13 31.95 0.21
C TYR A 148 23.26 32.89 -0.99
N ALA A 149 22.20 33.63 -1.31
CA ALA A 149 22.19 34.58 -2.42
C ALA A 149 23.27 35.67 -2.27
N ARG A 150 23.54 36.10 -1.03
CA ARG A 150 24.54 37.14 -0.75
C ARG A 150 25.97 36.64 -0.69
N SER A 151 26.20 35.38 -0.31
CA SER A 151 27.55 34.91 0.06
C SER A 151 28.01 33.65 -0.68
N CYS A 152 27.10 32.85 -1.23
CA CYS A 152 27.43 31.56 -1.84
C CYS A 152 27.17 31.56 -3.36
N LEU A 153 26.14 32.27 -3.82
CA LEU A 153 25.63 32.24 -5.19
C LEU A 153 26.69 32.57 -6.25
N ALA A 154 27.60 33.50 -5.97
CA ALA A 154 28.64 33.89 -6.92
C ALA A 154 29.51 32.72 -7.38
N CYS A 155 29.74 31.72 -6.53
CA CYS A 155 30.54 30.53 -6.82
C CYS A 155 29.67 29.29 -7.04
N HIS A 156 28.64 29.09 -6.22
CA HIS A 156 27.82 27.87 -6.24
C HIS A 156 26.65 27.92 -7.25
N GLY A 157 26.30 29.09 -7.78
CA GLY A 157 25.21 29.26 -8.75
C GLY A 157 23.82 29.35 -8.09
N GLU A 158 22.78 29.62 -8.87
CA GLU A 158 21.39 29.68 -8.36
C GLU A 158 20.84 28.30 -8.01
N GLU A 159 21.25 27.27 -8.77
CA GLU A 159 20.80 25.88 -8.62
C GLU A 159 21.78 25.02 -7.79
N GLY A 160 22.78 25.65 -7.16
CA GLY A 160 23.74 24.95 -6.30
C GLY A 160 24.74 24.04 -7.00
N ARG A 161 24.83 24.09 -8.33
CA ARG A 161 25.64 23.18 -9.15
C ARG A 161 27.14 23.49 -9.23
N GLY A 162 27.59 24.55 -8.56
CA GLY A 162 28.99 24.97 -8.63
C GLY A 162 29.37 25.69 -9.93
N GLU A 163 28.39 26.32 -10.58
CA GLU A 163 28.52 26.97 -11.89
C GLU A 163 28.34 28.49 -11.82
N GLY A 164 28.51 29.07 -10.64
CA GLY A 164 28.46 30.51 -10.44
C GLY A 164 29.51 31.25 -11.28
N ARG A 165 29.28 32.54 -11.51
CA ARG A 165 30.18 33.40 -12.32
C ARG A 165 31.65 33.44 -11.83
N GLU A 166 31.86 33.14 -10.55
CA GLU A 166 33.16 33.11 -9.87
C GLU A 166 33.56 31.67 -9.50
N ALA A 167 32.93 30.65 -10.10
CA ALA A 167 33.23 29.25 -9.85
C ALA A 167 34.66 28.88 -10.25
N GLY A 168 35.38 28.24 -9.33
CA GLY A 168 36.66 27.58 -9.57
C GLY A 168 36.48 26.10 -9.89
N ALA A 169 37.59 25.41 -10.21
CA ALA A 169 37.57 23.96 -10.40
C ALA A 169 37.31 23.24 -9.07
N GLY A 170 36.47 22.20 -9.10
CA GLY A 170 36.24 21.31 -7.96
C GLY A 170 35.21 21.80 -6.94
N ILE A 171 34.38 22.80 -7.28
CA ILE A 171 33.23 23.18 -6.46
C ILE A 171 32.19 22.04 -6.50
N PRO A 172 31.66 21.59 -5.35
CA PRO A 172 30.66 20.53 -5.33
C PRO A 172 29.32 21.00 -5.92
N ASP A 173 28.65 20.06 -6.60
CA ASP A 173 27.26 20.19 -7.03
C ASP A 173 26.32 19.71 -5.91
N PHE A 174 25.65 20.65 -5.25
CA PHE A 174 24.71 20.37 -4.16
C PHE A 174 23.38 19.78 -4.64
N SER A 175 23.11 19.73 -5.95
CA SER A 175 21.95 19.04 -6.51
C SER A 175 22.19 17.56 -6.76
N THR A 176 23.44 17.08 -6.62
CA THR A 176 23.78 15.66 -6.79
C THR A 176 23.29 14.82 -5.62
N GLN A 177 22.23 14.05 -5.85
CA GLN A 177 21.63 13.13 -4.87
C GLN A 177 22.64 12.15 -4.27
N GLU A 178 23.42 11.46 -5.11
CA GLU A 178 24.44 10.46 -4.70
C GLU A 178 25.40 11.04 -3.65
N LEU A 179 25.75 12.32 -3.74
CA LEU A 179 26.61 12.98 -2.76
C LEU A 179 25.83 13.36 -1.51
N MET A 180 24.71 14.08 -1.69
CA MET A 180 24.03 14.76 -0.59
C MET A 180 23.27 13.82 0.34
N ILE A 181 22.79 12.67 -0.13
CA ILE A 181 22.09 11.72 0.74
C ILE A 181 23.02 11.13 1.81
N HIS A 182 24.33 11.07 1.55
CA HIS A 182 25.31 10.50 2.48
C HIS A 182 25.97 11.54 3.40
N LEU A 183 25.64 12.82 3.28
CA LEU A 183 26.19 13.88 4.13
C LEU A 183 25.16 14.27 5.17
N SER A 184 25.50 14.22 6.45
CA SER A 184 24.70 14.86 7.51
C SER A 184 24.81 16.39 7.44
N GLN A 185 23.99 17.13 8.20
CA GLN A 185 24.18 18.60 8.28
C GLN A 185 25.47 18.94 9.04
N ALA A 186 25.87 18.10 10.01
CA ALA A 186 27.15 18.21 10.68
C ALA A 186 28.34 18.07 9.70
N ASP A 187 28.28 17.09 8.79
CA ASP A 187 29.31 16.90 7.75
C ASP A 187 29.39 18.11 6.81
N LEU A 188 28.25 18.64 6.37
CA LEU A 188 28.23 19.84 5.53
C LEU A 188 28.78 21.06 6.28
N ALA A 189 28.46 21.22 7.56
CA ALA A 189 28.98 22.30 8.39
C ALA A 189 30.49 22.20 8.60
N GLU A 190 31.03 21.00 8.79
CA GLU A 190 32.47 20.77 8.87
C GLU A 190 33.17 21.11 7.56
N ARG A 191 32.70 20.54 6.45
CA ARG A 191 33.23 20.82 5.10
C ARG A 191 33.17 22.29 4.74
N TRP A 192 32.08 22.98 5.12
CA TRP A 192 31.96 24.42 4.93
C TRP A 192 33.04 25.18 5.70
N ARG A 193 33.24 24.89 6.99
CA ARG A 193 34.27 25.54 7.80
C ARG A 193 35.69 25.31 7.27
N GLU A 194 35.97 24.11 6.77
CA GLU A 194 37.28 23.80 6.18
C GLU A 194 37.51 24.56 4.86
N ALA A 195 36.51 24.58 3.98
CA ALA A 195 36.62 25.22 2.68
C ALA A 195 36.55 26.76 2.75
N HIS A 196 35.79 27.31 3.70
CA HIS A 196 35.51 28.74 3.82
C HIS A 196 35.60 29.22 5.28
N PRO A 197 36.80 29.24 5.90
CA PRO A 197 36.95 29.51 7.34
C PRO A 197 36.44 30.89 7.77
N GLU A 198 36.48 31.87 6.87
CA GLU A 198 36.05 33.25 7.14
C GLU A 198 34.58 33.51 6.79
N LEU A 199 33.99 32.74 5.87
CA LEU A 199 32.66 33.02 5.31
C LEU A 199 31.58 32.51 6.27
N GLY A 200 30.78 33.43 6.81
CA GLY A 200 29.74 33.10 7.78
C GLY A 200 30.24 32.85 9.20
N SER A 201 31.52 33.11 9.49
CA SER A 201 32.12 33.02 10.82
C SER A 201 31.49 34.00 11.83
N ASN A 202 30.93 35.11 11.33
CA ASN A 202 30.24 36.12 12.11
C ASN A 202 28.72 35.91 12.19
N TRP A 203 28.18 34.87 11.55
CA TRP A 203 26.76 34.54 11.59
C TRP A 203 26.42 33.84 12.92
N SER A 204 25.19 34.05 13.39
CA SER A 204 24.66 33.27 14.51
C SER A 204 24.52 31.79 14.14
N SER A 205 24.48 30.91 15.15
CA SER A 205 24.25 29.48 14.92
C SER A 205 22.95 29.23 14.14
N GLY A 206 21.86 29.97 14.42
CA GLY A 206 20.61 29.86 13.67
C GLY A 206 20.77 30.22 12.18
N GLN A 207 21.55 31.24 11.85
CA GLN A 207 21.82 31.63 10.46
C GLN A 207 22.68 30.59 9.72
N GLN A 208 23.68 30.03 10.39
CA GLN A 208 24.48 28.92 9.83
C GLN A 208 23.61 27.68 9.59
N LYS A 209 22.67 27.40 10.51
CA LYS A 209 21.71 26.31 10.33
C LYS A 209 20.76 26.56 9.16
N ALA A 210 20.17 27.74 9.09
CA ALA A 210 19.27 28.16 8.03
C ALA A 210 19.89 28.01 6.63
N VAL A 211 21.14 28.45 6.42
CA VAL A 211 21.79 28.33 5.11
C VAL A 211 22.06 26.87 4.72
N LEU A 212 22.39 26.01 5.69
CA LEU A 212 22.64 24.59 5.44
C LEU A 212 21.33 23.83 5.15
N GLU A 213 20.21 24.22 5.79
CA GLU A 213 18.89 23.69 5.43
C GLU A 213 18.47 24.14 4.02
N PHE A 214 18.78 25.39 3.65
CA PHE A 214 18.56 25.86 2.28
C PHE A 214 19.39 25.05 1.26
N ILE A 215 20.68 24.81 1.53
CA ILE A 215 21.54 24.01 0.66
C ILE A 215 21.01 22.57 0.54
N ARG A 216 20.49 21.98 1.63
CA ARG A 216 19.84 20.66 1.59
C ARG A 216 18.64 20.64 0.65
N GLY A 217 17.93 21.76 0.54
CA GLY A 217 16.77 21.93 -0.34
C GLY A 217 17.06 21.75 -1.84
N PHE A 218 18.31 21.68 -2.28
CA PHE A 218 18.64 21.35 -3.67
C PHE A 218 18.38 19.88 -4.04
N THR A 219 18.17 18.99 -3.06
CA THR A 219 17.96 17.55 -3.30
C THR A 219 16.59 17.03 -2.90
N TYR A 220 15.65 17.89 -2.55
CA TYR A 220 14.25 17.51 -2.34
C TYR A 220 13.35 18.74 -2.37
N GLN A 221 12.06 18.54 -2.65
CA GLN A 221 11.06 19.58 -2.51
C GLN A 221 10.48 19.57 -1.08
N PRO A 222 10.59 20.67 -0.31
CA PRO A 222 10.09 20.71 1.06
C PRO A 222 8.57 20.79 1.14
N VAL A 223 8.02 20.48 2.32
CA VAL A 223 6.56 20.39 2.56
C VAL A 223 5.79 21.69 2.33
N TRP A 224 6.45 22.84 2.47
CA TRP A 224 5.86 24.16 2.23
C TRP A 224 6.03 24.64 0.79
N ALA A 225 6.89 24.00 -0.02
CA ALA A 225 7.03 24.37 -1.42
C ALA A 225 5.84 23.83 -2.22
N PRO A 226 5.22 24.64 -3.08
CA PRO A 226 4.15 24.17 -3.95
C PRO A 226 4.66 23.04 -4.85
N PHE A 227 3.92 21.94 -4.93
CA PHE A 227 4.21 20.89 -5.90
C PHE A 227 4.00 21.43 -7.32
N GLU A 228 5.10 21.73 -7.99
CA GLU A 228 5.09 22.21 -9.36
C GLU A 228 4.93 21.03 -10.30
N VAL A 229 3.70 20.82 -10.75
CA VAL A 229 3.43 19.91 -11.86
C VAL A 229 3.52 20.70 -13.15
N SER A 230 4.43 20.29 -14.01
CA SER A 230 4.61 20.87 -15.34
C SER A 230 4.78 19.78 -16.39
N GLY A 231 4.57 20.13 -17.66
CA GLY A 231 4.65 19.22 -18.79
C GLY A 231 3.86 19.75 -19.98
N PRO A 232 3.91 19.09 -21.15
CA PRO A 232 3.21 19.58 -22.35
C PRO A 232 1.69 19.35 -22.31
N GLY A 233 1.17 18.64 -21.31
CA GLY A 233 -0.22 18.22 -21.24
C GLY A 233 -1.21 19.36 -21.10
N VAL A 234 -2.34 19.23 -21.80
CA VAL A 234 -3.48 20.15 -21.79
C VAL A 234 -4.78 19.35 -21.63
N ILE A 235 -5.60 19.72 -20.65
CA ILE A 235 -6.97 19.21 -20.50
C ILE A 235 -7.94 20.34 -20.82
N THR A 236 -8.77 20.15 -21.84
CA THR A 236 -9.89 21.04 -22.16
C THR A 236 -11.19 20.34 -21.82
N GLY A 237 -12.19 21.07 -21.33
CA GLY A 237 -13.49 20.48 -21.09
C GLY A 237 -14.66 21.44 -21.18
N GLN A 238 -15.85 20.85 -21.11
CA GLN A 238 -17.12 21.56 -21.14
C GLN A 238 -17.93 21.25 -19.88
N LEU A 239 -18.28 22.29 -19.14
CA LEU A 239 -19.24 22.22 -18.04
C LEU A 239 -20.65 22.28 -18.64
N VAL A 240 -21.40 21.18 -18.51
CA VAL A 240 -22.71 21.03 -19.17
C VAL A 240 -23.81 20.76 -18.15
N GLN A 241 -25.00 21.30 -18.41
CA GLN A 241 -26.20 20.93 -17.67
C GLN A 241 -26.73 19.60 -18.23
N GLY A 242 -26.73 18.57 -17.39
CA GLY A 242 -27.20 17.23 -17.74
C GLY A 242 -28.70 17.02 -17.53
N THR A 243 -29.37 17.86 -16.74
CA THR A 243 -30.83 17.83 -16.60
C THR A 243 -31.50 18.45 -17.81
N GLU A 244 -32.50 17.76 -18.37
CA GLU A 244 -33.23 18.22 -19.54
C GLU A 244 -33.92 19.56 -19.24
N ASN A 245 -33.69 20.55 -20.10
CA ASN A 245 -34.18 21.93 -19.92
C ASN A 245 -33.74 22.59 -18.59
N GLY A 246 -32.67 22.08 -17.96
CA GLY A 246 -32.10 22.67 -16.75
C GLY A 246 -31.46 24.04 -17.02
N PRO A 247 -31.27 24.87 -15.99
CA PRO A 247 -30.57 26.14 -16.12
C PRO A 247 -29.11 25.91 -16.52
N ALA A 248 -28.54 26.87 -17.26
CA ALA A 248 -27.11 26.85 -17.56
C ALA A 248 -26.29 26.80 -16.25
N PRO A 249 -25.20 26.02 -16.20
CA PRO A 249 -24.33 25.96 -15.02
C PRO A 249 -23.82 27.37 -14.66
N GLN A 250 -23.80 27.71 -13.37
CA GLN A 250 -23.43 29.05 -12.86
C GLN A 250 -22.02 29.10 -12.27
N GLN A 251 -21.31 27.98 -12.28
CA GLN A 251 -19.98 27.84 -11.71
C GLN A 251 -19.00 28.72 -12.48
N THR A 252 -18.23 29.52 -11.73
CA THR A 252 -17.23 30.43 -12.31
C THR A 252 -15.87 29.75 -12.51
N ALA A 253 -15.67 28.57 -11.92
CA ALA A 253 -14.43 27.82 -11.99
C ALA A 253 -14.65 26.30 -11.87
N VAL A 254 -13.71 25.55 -12.42
CA VAL A 254 -13.56 24.11 -12.24
C VAL A 254 -12.21 23.86 -11.58
N THR A 255 -12.18 22.88 -10.67
CA THR A 255 -10.95 22.44 -9.99
C THR A 255 -10.45 21.17 -10.65
N LEU A 256 -9.16 21.09 -10.95
CA LEU A 256 -8.48 19.88 -11.38
C LEU A 256 -7.68 19.33 -10.21
N ASN A 257 -8.06 18.15 -9.75
CA ASN A 257 -7.25 17.36 -8.83
C ASN A 257 -6.18 16.61 -9.63
N ILE A 258 -4.92 16.74 -9.22
CA ILE A 258 -3.78 16.06 -9.85
C ILE A 258 -3.27 15.01 -8.88
N TYR A 259 -3.37 13.74 -9.28
CA TYR A 259 -2.93 12.59 -8.50
C TYR A 259 -1.67 11.99 -9.12
N ARG A 260 -0.83 11.40 -8.28
CA ARG A 260 0.14 10.39 -8.70
C ARG A 260 -0.18 9.12 -7.95
N GLN A 261 -0.39 8.02 -8.68
CA GLN A 261 -0.89 6.79 -8.07
C GLN A 261 -2.21 7.06 -7.29
N ALA A 262 -2.21 6.90 -5.96
CA ALA A 262 -3.37 7.16 -5.11
C ALA A 262 -3.32 8.51 -4.37
N ASP A 263 -2.20 9.24 -4.45
CA ASP A 263 -1.97 10.43 -3.65
C ASP A 263 -2.36 11.70 -4.41
N LEU A 264 -3.19 12.55 -3.79
CA LEU A 264 -3.51 13.88 -4.31
C LEU A 264 -2.29 14.79 -4.14
N LEU A 265 -1.65 15.15 -5.25
CA LEU A 265 -0.43 15.97 -5.24
C LEU A 265 -0.74 17.45 -5.06
N THR A 266 -1.71 17.94 -5.84
CA THR A 266 -2.11 19.35 -5.85
C THR A 266 -3.45 19.52 -6.55
N THR A 267 -4.03 20.72 -6.40
CA THR A 267 -5.22 21.13 -7.13
C THR A 267 -4.93 22.38 -7.95
N ARG A 268 -5.59 22.51 -9.09
CA ARG A 268 -5.50 23.71 -9.94
C ARG A 268 -6.91 24.19 -10.25
N SER A 269 -7.11 25.50 -10.29
CA SER A 269 -8.40 26.08 -10.68
C SER A 269 -8.29 26.70 -12.06
N ALA A 270 -9.29 26.47 -12.91
CA ALA A 270 -9.45 27.14 -14.19
C ALA A 270 -10.79 27.88 -14.22
N PRO A 271 -10.85 29.11 -14.77
CA PRO A 271 -12.11 29.80 -14.96
C PRO A 271 -12.98 29.07 -15.98
N VAL A 272 -14.30 29.14 -15.80
CA VAL A 272 -15.28 28.69 -16.79
C VAL A 272 -15.68 29.88 -17.66
N GLU A 273 -15.48 29.77 -18.97
CA GLU A 273 -15.81 30.83 -19.92
C GLU A 273 -17.31 30.85 -20.29
N ALA A 274 -17.71 31.87 -21.04
CA ALA A 274 -19.05 31.97 -21.59
C ALA A 274 -19.33 30.78 -22.53
N GLY A 275 -20.28 29.92 -22.14
CA GLY A 275 -20.59 28.68 -22.86
C GLY A 275 -20.11 27.40 -22.16
N GLY A 276 -19.40 27.51 -21.03
CA GLY A 276 -19.03 26.37 -20.19
C GLY A 276 -17.64 25.79 -20.45
N SER A 277 -16.83 26.36 -21.35
CA SER A 277 -15.47 25.89 -21.61
C SER A 277 -14.54 26.14 -20.42
N PHE A 278 -13.64 25.19 -20.15
CA PHE A 278 -12.52 25.35 -19.23
C PHE A 278 -11.25 24.67 -19.77
N GLU A 279 -10.08 25.13 -19.34
CA GLU A 279 -8.79 24.65 -19.82
C GLU A 279 -7.73 24.63 -18.71
N PHE A 280 -7.01 23.50 -18.61
CA PHE A 280 -5.83 23.32 -17.77
C PHE A 280 -4.61 23.03 -18.65
N LYS A 281 -3.53 23.79 -18.46
CA LYS A 281 -2.26 23.66 -19.21
C LYS A 281 -1.11 23.30 -18.30
N ASN A 282 0.02 22.93 -18.87
CA ASN A 282 1.25 22.62 -18.14
C ASN A 282 1.03 21.41 -17.21
N LEU A 283 0.54 20.31 -17.77
CA LEU A 283 0.27 19.08 -17.03
C LEU A 283 1.30 18.01 -17.40
N PRO A 284 1.69 17.15 -16.45
CA PRO A 284 2.63 16.07 -16.72
C PRO A 284 1.95 15.04 -17.61
N VAL A 285 2.74 14.43 -18.49
CA VAL A 285 2.27 13.37 -19.41
C VAL A 285 2.90 12.02 -19.11
N ASP A 286 3.73 11.95 -18.08
CA ASP A 286 4.44 10.75 -17.66
C ASP A 286 3.51 9.75 -16.98
N GLU A 287 3.94 8.48 -16.97
CA GLU A 287 3.20 7.39 -16.33
C GLU A 287 2.93 7.64 -14.84
N GLY A 288 1.74 7.19 -14.40
CA GLY A 288 1.32 7.25 -13.01
C GLY A 288 0.59 8.52 -12.59
N PHE A 289 0.43 9.51 -13.48
CA PHE A 289 -0.41 10.69 -13.21
C PHE A 289 -1.86 10.48 -13.65
N TYR A 290 -2.78 10.87 -12.77
CA TYR A 290 -4.22 10.84 -13.01
C TYR A 290 -4.86 12.18 -12.65
N PHE A 291 -5.90 12.55 -13.39
CA PHE A 291 -6.57 13.83 -13.20
C PHE A 291 -8.07 13.64 -13.06
N LEU A 292 -8.67 14.42 -12.17
CA LEU A 292 -10.12 14.52 -12.00
C LEU A 292 -10.50 15.99 -11.99
N ALA A 293 -11.22 16.43 -13.01
CA ALA A 293 -11.85 17.74 -13.01
C ALA A 293 -13.12 17.66 -12.17
N GLU A 294 -13.39 18.65 -11.35
CA GLU A 294 -14.53 18.66 -10.45
C GLU A 294 -15.13 20.03 -10.25
N THR A 295 -16.39 20.03 -9.85
CA THR A 295 -17.10 21.23 -9.43
C THR A 295 -18.22 20.86 -8.46
N GLU A 296 -18.75 21.86 -7.77
CA GLU A 296 -19.90 21.71 -6.90
C GLU A 296 -21.13 22.37 -7.54
N HIS A 297 -22.26 21.68 -7.51
CA HIS A 297 -23.56 22.22 -7.92
C HIS A 297 -24.63 21.80 -6.91
N ARG A 298 -25.35 22.77 -6.35
CA ARG A 298 -26.40 22.52 -5.34
C ARG A 298 -25.92 21.60 -4.20
N THR A 299 -24.71 21.82 -3.67
CA THR A 299 -24.06 21.02 -2.60
C THR A 299 -23.65 19.59 -2.97
N VAL A 300 -23.83 19.19 -4.23
CA VAL A 300 -23.35 17.91 -4.75
C VAL A 300 -22.06 18.13 -5.53
N ARG A 301 -21.06 17.29 -5.25
CA ARG A 301 -19.80 17.27 -5.99
C ARG A 301 -19.97 16.44 -7.27
N TYR A 302 -19.57 17.01 -8.40
CA TYR A 302 -19.55 16.35 -9.70
C TYR A 302 -18.11 16.25 -10.19
N THR A 303 -17.75 15.12 -10.78
CA THR A 303 -16.39 14.87 -11.29
C THR A 303 -16.44 14.43 -12.75
N SER A 304 -15.37 14.69 -13.48
CA SER A 304 -15.11 14.05 -14.76
C SER A 304 -14.82 12.56 -14.57
N PRO A 305 -14.80 11.76 -15.65
CA PRO A 305 -14.06 10.50 -15.65
C PRO A 305 -12.61 10.71 -15.22
N ILE A 306 -11.94 9.64 -14.80
CA ILE A 306 -10.48 9.66 -14.59
C ILE A 306 -9.82 9.94 -15.93
N LEU A 307 -8.98 10.98 -15.96
CA LEU A 307 -8.22 11.39 -17.14
C LEU A 307 -6.75 11.01 -16.91
N ALA A 308 -6.07 10.53 -17.95
CA ALA A 308 -4.64 10.22 -17.90
C ALA A 308 -4.02 10.39 -19.29
N PHE A 309 -2.81 10.95 -19.34
CA PHE A 309 -2.03 11.14 -20.56
C PHE A 309 -1.20 9.89 -20.93
N SER A 310 -1.22 8.87 -20.08
CA SER A 310 -0.41 7.67 -20.16
C SER A 310 -1.06 6.56 -19.33
N GLY A 311 -0.80 5.30 -19.65
CA GLY A 311 -1.48 4.16 -19.04
C GLY A 311 -1.47 2.92 -19.94
N PRO A 312 -1.97 1.77 -19.44
CA PRO A 312 -1.87 0.49 -20.13
C PRO A 312 -2.63 0.43 -21.47
N ASP A 313 -3.58 1.35 -21.68
CA ASP A 313 -4.33 1.48 -22.94
C ASP A 313 -3.54 2.24 -24.03
N PHE A 314 -2.42 2.86 -23.67
CA PHE A 314 -1.51 3.52 -24.62
C PHE A 314 -0.41 2.54 -25.02
N ILE A 315 -0.28 2.26 -26.32
CA ILE A 315 0.73 1.32 -26.85
C ILE A 315 2.14 1.86 -26.51
N GLU A 316 3.03 0.98 -26.00
CA GLU A 316 4.46 1.25 -25.83
C GLU A 316 5.00 2.02 -27.04
N ASP A 317 5.78 3.08 -26.78
CA ASP A 317 6.32 4.03 -27.77
C ASP A 317 5.39 5.18 -28.23
N ARG A 318 4.22 5.36 -27.58
CA ARG A 318 3.42 6.59 -27.69
C ARG A 318 3.19 7.20 -26.32
N THR A 319 3.76 8.39 -26.07
CA THR A 319 3.14 9.34 -25.15
C THR A 319 1.67 9.50 -25.57
N GLY A 320 0.72 9.43 -24.64
CA GLY A 320 -0.67 9.69 -24.98
C GLY A 320 -0.83 11.11 -25.53
N PRO A 321 -2.02 11.46 -26.05
CA PRO A 321 -2.19 12.75 -26.69
C PRO A 321 -1.88 13.86 -25.69
N GLU A 322 -0.99 14.80 -26.00
CA GLU A 322 -0.71 15.98 -25.15
C GLU A 322 -1.97 16.84 -24.90
N ARG A 323 -3.10 16.51 -25.52
CA ARG A 323 -4.41 17.12 -25.28
C ARG A 323 -5.47 16.06 -25.00
N ILE A 324 -6.19 16.22 -23.90
CA ILE A 324 -7.39 15.43 -23.54
C ILE A 324 -8.61 16.36 -23.53
N GLU A 325 -9.72 15.88 -24.08
CA GLU A 325 -11.02 16.54 -24.00
C GLU A 325 -11.93 15.81 -23.02
N THR A 326 -12.70 16.54 -22.23
CA THR A 326 -13.65 15.97 -21.27
C THR A 326 -14.95 16.75 -21.19
N SER A 327 -15.98 16.13 -20.62
CA SER A 327 -17.24 16.78 -20.27
C SER A 327 -17.48 16.59 -18.78
N LEU A 328 -17.91 17.66 -18.12
CA LEU A 328 -18.25 17.68 -16.71
C LEU A 328 -19.75 18.00 -16.58
N PRO A 329 -20.62 16.98 -16.52
CA PRO A 329 -22.04 17.21 -16.36
C PRO A 329 -22.38 17.53 -14.90
N VAL A 330 -23.18 18.58 -14.70
CA VAL A 330 -23.87 18.87 -13.43
C VAL A 330 -25.36 18.67 -13.63
N PHE A 331 -26.07 18.31 -12.56
CA PHE A 331 -27.50 17.96 -12.65
C PHE A 331 -28.29 18.68 -11.56
N GLU A 332 -29.52 19.06 -11.88
CA GLU A 332 -30.46 19.52 -10.87
C GLU A 332 -30.81 18.38 -9.90
N SER A 333 -31.18 18.74 -8.68
CA SER A 333 -31.49 17.75 -7.63
C SER A 333 -32.98 17.36 -7.64
N THR A 334 -33.28 16.18 -7.10
CA THR A 334 -34.63 15.69 -6.81
C THR A 334 -34.64 14.89 -5.50
N SER A 335 -35.77 14.92 -4.81
CA SER A 335 -36.08 14.03 -3.67
C SER A 335 -37.07 12.92 -4.04
N ASP A 336 -37.40 12.78 -5.32
CA ASP A 336 -38.25 11.70 -5.84
C ASP A 336 -37.42 10.42 -6.09
N PRO A 337 -37.69 9.31 -5.39
CA PRO A 337 -36.93 8.07 -5.53
C PRO A 337 -37.32 7.21 -6.75
N THR A 338 -38.35 7.58 -7.52
CA THR A 338 -38.91 6.74 -8.60
C THR A 338 -37.91 6.35 -9.69
N GLY A 339 -36.84 7.13 -9.87
CA GLY A 339 -35.78 6.85 -10.84
C GLY A 339 -34.75 5.82 -10.38
N ILE A 340 -34.77 5.40 -9.11
CA ILE A 340 -33.74 4.54 -8.50
C ILE A 340 -34.10 3.06 -8.64
N LEU A 341 -33.14 2.27 -9.12
CA LEU A 341 -33.25 0.82 -9.23
C LEU A 341 -31.89 0.14 -9.10
N VAL A 342 -31.88 -1.19 -9.09
CA VAL A 342 -30.66 -2.00 -9.10
C VAL A 342 -30.50 -2.65 -10.47
N SER A 343 -29.55 -2.17 -11.27
CA SER A 343 -29.26 -2.79 -12.59
C SER A 343 -28.62 -4.16 -12.43
N ARG A 344 -27.87 -4.37 -11.34
CA ARG A 344 -27.27 -5.66 -11.01
C ARG A 344 -27.12 -5.87 -9.51
N ALA A 345 -27.49 -7.05 -9.05
CA ALA A 345 -27.16 -7.54 -7.72
C ALA A 345 -26.41 -8.88 -7.82
N ASN A 346 -25.26 -9.01 -7.17
CA ASN A 346 -24.57 -10.29 -7.02
C ASN A 346 -24.52 -10.67 -5.54
N TRP A 347 -25.19 -11.76 -5.19
CA TRP A 347 -25.20 -12.30 -3.85
C TRP A 347 -24.36 -13.57 -3.81
N ILE A 348 -23.34 -13.56 -2.96
CA ILE A 348 -22.38 -14.64 -2.80
C ILE A 348 -22.60 -15.22 -1.41
N ILE A 349 -22.95 -16.50 -1.36
CA ILE A 349 -23.32 -17.21 -0.14
C ILE A 349 -22.32 -18.35 0.04
N GLU A 350 -21.44 -18.18 1.01
CA GLU A 350 -20.40 -19.16 1.35
C GLU A 350 -20.66 -19.81 2.70
N HIS A 351 -20.18 -21.04 2.83
CA HIS A 351 -20.33 -21.83 4.04
C HIS A 351 -19.09 -21.75 4.91
N ASP A 352 -19.31 -21.58 6.21
CA ASP A 352 -18.37 -21.79 7.29
C ASP A 352 -19.07 -22.68 8.34
N PRO A 353 -18.37 -23.51 9.13
CA PRO A 353 -19.03 -24.35 10.13
C PRO A 353 -19.91 -23.52 11.09
N GLY A 354 -21.23 -23.81 11.09
CA GLY A 354 -22.23 -23.16 11.94
C GLY A 354 -22.69 -21.77 11.51
N ARG A 355 -22.20 -21.24 10.38
CA ARG A 355 -22.59 -19.92 9.86
C ARG A 355 -22.43 -19.78 8.36
N LEU A 356 -23.21 -18.89 7.76
CA LEU A 356 -23.04 -18.47 6.38
C LEU A 356 -22.31 -17.14 6.35
N LEU A 357 -21.39 -16.99 5.39
CA LEU A 357 -20.82 -15.70 5.01
C LEU A 357 -21.57 -15.21 3.79
N ILE A 358 -22.25 -14.07 3.91
CA ILE A 358 -23.03 -13.47 2.84
C ILE A 358 -22.31 -12.19 2.37
N GLY A 359 -22.02 -12.10 1.08
CA GLY A 359 -21.61 -10.88 0.42
C GLY A 359 -22.65 -10.46 -0.61
N GLN A 360 -23.09 -9.20 -0.58
CA GLN A 360 -24.06 -8.65 -1.53
C GLN A 360 -23.47 -7.41 -2.19
N LEU A 361 -23.22 -7.49 -3.48
CA LEU A 361 -22.80 -6.37 -4.32
C LEU A 361 -24.01 -5.83 -5.07
N PHE A 362 -24.39 -4.59 -4.79
CA PHE A 362 -25.46 -3.89 -5.49
C PHE A 362 -24.86 -2.83 -6.41
N THR A 363 -25.36 -2.75 -7.64
CA THR A 363 -25.10 -1.68 -8.61
C THR A 363 -26.40 -0.92 -8.82
N PHE A 364 -26.45 0.31 -8.32
CA PHE A 364 -27.61 1.18 -8.41
C PHE A 364 -27.50 2.14 -9.59
N ASP A 365 -28.64 2.30 -10.24
CA ASP A 365 -28.82 3.20 -11.37
C ASP A 365 -29.84 4.27 -10.97
N ASN A 366 -29.62 5.48 -11.47
CA ASN A 366 -30.63 6.53 -11.45
C ASN A 366 -31.02 6.85 -12.89
N ARG A 367 -32.23 6.43 -13.27
CA ARG A 367 -32.79 6.64 -14.61
C ARG A 367 -33.46 7.99 -14.80
N SER A 368 -33.53 8.81 -13.76
CA SER A 368 -33.93 10.22 -13.92
C SER A 368 -32.76 11.03 -14.48
N ASP A 369 -33.06 12.25 -14.94
CA ASP A 369 -32.08 13.24 -15.38
C ASP A 369 -31.63 14.17 -14.23
N ARG A 370 -31.92 13.80 -12.98
CA ARG A 370 -31.68 14.60 -11.78
C ARG A 370 -30.94 13.81 -10.71
N THR A 371 -30.05 14.46 -9.98
CA THR A 371 -29.38 13.83 -8.83
C THR A 371 -30.37 13.59 -7.72
N PHE A 372 -30.53 12.33 -7.30
CA PHE A 372 -31.34 11.99 -6.15
C PHE A 372 -30.57 12.29 -4.87
N ILE A 373 -31.05 13.27 -4.10
CA ILE A 373 -30.41 13.73 -2.85
C ILE A 373 -31.06 13.13 -1.61
N GLY A 374 -31.95 12.15 -1.80
CA GLY A 374 -32.60 11.43 -0.72
C GLY A 374 -33.98 11.99 -0.39
N THR A 375 -34.68 11.25 0.45
CA THR A 375 -35.97 11.66 1.03
C THR A 375 -35.73 12.02 2.50
N GLU A 376 -36.35 13.11 2.96
CA GLU A 376 -36.31 13.47 4.38
C GLU A 376 -36.90 12.33 5.22
N ASP A 377 -36.18 11.97 6.28
CA ASP A 377 -36.58 10.96 7.24
C ASP A 377 -36.24 11.49 8.63
N ASP A 378 -37.21 11.49 9.55
CA ASP A 378 -37.05 11.97 10.93
C ASP A 378 -36.00 11.15 11.73
N LEU A 379 -35.55 10.02 11.18
CA LEU A 379 -34.62 9.10 11.83
C LEU A 379 -33.15 9.56 11.81
N PHE A 380 -32.76 10.49 10.93
CA PHE A 380 -31.36 10.88 10.74
C PHE A 380 -31.17 12.38 10.51
N ASP A 381 -29.98 12.90 10.85
CA ASP A 381 -29.58 14.29 10.61
C ASP A 381 -29.34 14.61 9.11
N ALA A 382 -29.52 13.63 8.23
CA ALA A 382 -29.37 13.75 6.78
C ALA A 382 -30.40 12.88 6.04
N PRO A 383 -30.89 13.31 4.86
CA PRO A 383 -31.80 12.51 4.03
C PRO A 383 -31.21 11.16 3.63
N ALA A 384 -32.03 10.12 3.66
CA ALA A 384 -31.63 8.80 3.20
C ALA A 384 -31.76 8.70 1.68
N THR A 385 -30.70 8.25 1.01
CA THR A 385 -30.66 8.10 -0.46
C THR A 385 -30.79 6.64 -0.89
N LEU A 386 -30.22 5.69 -0.17
CA LEU A 386 -30.40 4.27 -0.48
C LEU A 386 -30.75 3.47 0.77
N VAL A 387 -31.81 2.67 0.70
CA VAL A 387 -32.28 1.82 1.80
C VAL A 387 -32.08 0.36 1.42
N ILE A 388 -31.21 -0.34 2.15
CA ILE A 388 -30.88 -1.75 1.96
C ILE A 388 -31.30 -2.52 3.21
N PRO A 389 -32.45 -3.21 3.19
CA PRO A 389 -32.84 -4.08 4.27
C PRO A 389 -31.93 -5.33 4.30
N LEU A 390 -31.59 -5.78 5.50
CA LEU A 390 -30.82 -6.99 5.76
C LEU A 390 -31.73 -8.05 6.39
N PRO A 391 -31.40 -9.34 6.26
CA PRO A 391 -32.11 -10.40 6.98
C PRO A 391 -32.08 -10.16 8.49
N GLU A 392 -33.14 -10.52 9.22
CA GLU A 392 -33.23 -10.33 10.68
C GLU A 392 -32.06 -11.00 11.44
N SER A 393 -31.55 -12.10 10.90
CA SER A 393 -30.45 -12.90 11.45
C SER A 393 -29.04 -12.39 11.06
N ALA A 394 -28.93 -11.27 10.34
CA ALA A 394 -27.65 -10.70 9.96
C ALA A 394 -26.86 -10.21 11.18
N GLN A 395 -25.60 -10.60 11.25
CA GLN A 395 -24.65 -10.24 12.30
C GLN A 395 -23.32 -9.80 11.68
N GLU A 396 -22.52 -9.03 12.42
CA GLU A 396 -21.18 -8.60 11.98
C GLU A 396 -21.22 -7.95 10.58
N VAL A 397 -22.10 -6.95 10.43
CA VAL A 397 -22.29 -6.22 9.17
C VAL A 397 -21.08 -5.33 8.90
N GLU A 398 -20.50 -5.51 7.72
CA GLU A 398 -19.33 -4.79 7.22
C GLU A 398 -19.64 -4.22 5.83
N ILE A 399 -19.05 -3.07 5.53
CA ILE A 399 -19.22 -2.36 4.25
C ILE A 399 -17.82 -2.04 3.72
N GLN A 400 -17.58 -2.31 2.43
CA GLN A 400 -16.23 -2.13 1.87
C GLN A 400 -15.91 -0.67 1.49
N ASP A 401 -16.91 0.10 1.09
CA ASP A 401 -16.74 1.46 0.53
C ASP A 401 -17.08 2.58 1.54
N GLY A 402 -16.96 2.30 2.83
CA GLY A 402 -17.12 3.28 3.90
C GLY A 402 -17.37 2.66 5.28
N LEU A 403 -17.48 3.52 6.30
CA LEU A 403 -17.73 3.10 7.68
C LEU A 403 -19.17 3.40 8.11
N ILE A 404 -19.74 2.49 8.91
CA ILE A 404 -21.01 2.72 9.59
C ILE A 404 -20.81 3.85 10.62
N GLY A 405 -21.62 4.90 10.52
CA GLY A 405 -21.51 6.12 11.34
C GLY A 405 -21.14 7.37 10.54
N GLU A 406 -20.62 7.23 9.32
CA GLU A 406 -20.22 8.37 8.47
C GLU A 406 -21.24 8.69 7.37
N SER A 407 -21.13 8.05 6.20
CA SER A 407 -22.12 8.11 5.11
C SER A 407 -23.16 6.98 5.22
N TYR A 408 -22.86 5.97 6.04
CA TYR A 408 -23.75 4.84 6.26
C TYR A 408 -24.38 4.88 7.65
N ARG A 409 -25.65 4.49 7.76
CA ARG A 409 -26.36 4.30 9.03
C ARG A 409 -26.96 2.90 9.08
N LEU A 410 -26.84 2.22 10.21
CA LEU A 410 -27.49 0.93 10.45
C LEU A 410 -28.50 1.06 11.59
N ARG A 411 -29.77 0.77 11.32
CA ARG A 411 -30.87 0.77 12.30
C ARG A 411 -31.84 -0.36 11.98
N GLN A 412 -32.19 -1.15 13.00
CA GLN A 412 -33.21 -2.21 12.86
C GLN A 412 -32.98 -3.16 11.66
N GLN A 413 -31.73 -3.56 11.41
CA GLN A 413 -31.34 -4.37 10.25
C GLN A 413 -31.61 -3.72 8.88
N ILE A 414 -31.65 -2.39 8.83
CA ILE A 414 -31.73 -1.63 7.60
C ILE A 414 -30.48 -0.75 7.51
N LEU A 415 -29.76 -0.90 6.41
CA LEU A 415 -28.61 -0.09 6.04
C LEU A 415 -29.08 1.08 5.18
N TYR A 416 -28.67 2.29 5.55
CA TYR A 416 -28.96 3.53 4.84
C TYR A 416 -27.67 4.15 4.31
N ASP A 417 -27.63 4.53 3.03
CA ASP A 417 -26.64 5.48 2.47
C ASP A 417 -27.26 6.88 2.47
N THR A 418 -26.45 7.91 2.73
CA THR A 418 -26.86 9.33 2.69
C THR A 418 -26.21 10.08 1.53
N ARG A 419 -25.38 9.43 0.71
CA ARG A 419 -24.68 10.07 -0.41
C ARG A 419 -25.60 10.20 -1.61
N PRO A 420 -25.59 11.33 -2.33
CA PRO A 420 -26.41 11.53 -3.52
C PRO A 420 -26.20 10.45 -4.60
N VAL A 421 -27.27 10.07 -5.29
CA VAL A 421 -27.21 9.12 -6.42
C VAL A 421 -27.30 9.91 -7.73
N LEU A 422 -26.17 9.98 -8.42
CA LEU A 422 -26.02 10.72 -9.68
C LEU A 422 -26.81 10.05 -10.83
N PRO A 423 -27.32 10.80 -11.82
CA PRO A 423 -27.93 10.22 -13.01
C PRO A 423 -26.98 9.28 -13.77
N GLY A 424 -27.54 8.22 -14.35
CA GLY A 424 -26.81 7.25 -15.17
C GLY A 424 -26.69 5.86 -14.54
N GLY A 425 -26.12 4.94 -15.33
CA GLY A 425 -25.93 3.55 -14.95
C GLY A 425 -24.70 3.33 -14.08
N GLY A 426 -24.80 2.48 -13.06
CA GLY A 426 -23.71 2.20 -12.12
C GLY A 426 -23.26 3.40 -11.29
N SER A 427 -24.14 4.40 -11.15
CA SER A 427 -23.90 5.65 -10.41
C SER A 427 -23.46 5.42 -8.96
N ARG A 428 -23.86 4.30 -8.37
CA ARG A 428 -23.48 3.89 -7.02
C ARG A 428 -23.28 2.38 -6.95
N GLN A 429 -22.19 1.94 -6.33
CA GLN A 429 -21.98 0.53 -5.97
C GLN A 429 -21.81 0.40 -4.47
N ILE A 430 -22.42 -0.63 -3.89
CA ILE A 430 -22.35 -0.92 -2.45
C ILE A 430 -22.10 -2.41 -2.27
N PHE A 431 -21.03 -2.76 -1.56
CA PHE A 431 -20.75 -4.14 -1.16
C PHE A 431 -20.94 -4.30 0.35
N VAL A 432 -21.94 -5.09 0.73
CA VAL A 432 -22.27 -5.39 2.13
C VAL A 432 -21.91 -6.83 2.43
N ARG A 433 -21.21 -7.06 3.54
CA ARG A 433 -20.87 -8.39 4.04
C ARG A 433 -21.46 -8.59 5.42
N TYR A 434 -22.00 -9.77 5.70
CA TYR A 434 -22.50 -10.13 7.02
C TYR A 434 -22.50 -11.64 7.22
N ARG A 435 -22.69 -12.06 8.46
CA ARG A 435 -22.78 -13.46 8.86
C ARG A 435 -24.20 -13.81 9.27
N VAL A 436 -24.63 -15.03 8.95
CA VAL A 436 -25.91 -15.60 9.40
C VAL A 436 -25.64 -16.93 10.08
N SER A 437 -25.89 -17.00 11.38
CA SER A 437 -25.75 -18.24 12.15
C SER A 437 -26.91 -19.19 11.90
N TYR A 438 -26.65 -20.49 11.94
CA TYR A 438 -27.67 -21.52 11.90
C TYR A 438 -27.41 -22.58 12.99
N PRO A 439 -28.45 -23.03 13.73
CA PRO A 439 -28.27 -23.96 14.85
C PRO A 439 -28.11 -25.43 14.41
N ASP A 440 -28.69 -25.80 13.26
CA ASP A 440 -28.73 -27.17 12.73
C ASP A 440 -28.01 -27.24 11.37
N GLU A 441 -27.91 -28.42 10.74
CA GLU A 441 -27.41 -28.58 9.37
C GLU A 441 -28.37 -28.03 8.28
N SER A 442 -29.21 -27.06 8.63
CA SER A 442 -30.16 -26.40 7.74
C SER A 442 -30.36 -24.94 8.10
N ALA A 443 -30.66 -24.12 7.09
CA ALA A 443 -30.98 -22.71 7.26
C ALA A 443 -32.13 -22.33 6.32
N ARG A 444 -33.07 -21.52 6.83
CA ARG A 444 -34.07 -20.84 6.01
C ARG A 444 -33.91 -19.35 6.21
N ILE A 445 -33.64 -18.64 5.12
CA ILE A 445 -33.31 -17.21 5.15
C ILE A 445 -34.15 -16.49 4.11
N SER A 446 -34.73 -15.38 4.54
CA SER A 446 -35.49 -14.47 3.70
C SER A 446 -34.63 -13.25 3.42
N PHE A 447 -34.18 -13.10 2.18
CA PHE A 447 -33.39 -11.95 1.75
C PHE A 447 -34.31 -10.92 1.10
N PRO A 448 -34.49 -9.73 1.69
CA PRO A 448 -35.31 -8.70 1.09
C PRO A 448 -34.60 -8.07 -0.12
N VAL A 449 -35.33 -7.87 -1.21
CA VAL A 449 -34.84 -7.17 -2.40
C VAL A 449 -35.18 -5.68 -2.26
N PRO A 450 -34.18 -4.76 -2.19
CA PRO A 450 -34.44 -3.37 -1.81
C PRO A 450 -35.20 -2.57 -2.87
N TYR A 451 -34.91 -2.80 -4.16
CA TYR A 451 -35.49 -2.08 -5.30
C TYR A 451 -35.74 -3.05 -6.45
N GLU A 452 -36.50 -2.59 -7.44
CA GLU A 452 -36.58 -3.27 -8.74
C GLU A 452 -35.19 -3.62 -9.23
N THR A 453 -34.95 -4.92 -9.47
CA THR A 453 -33.65 -5.47 -9.82
C THR A 453 -33.71 -6.12 -11.18
N GLU A 454 -32.97 -5.56 -12.15
CA GLU A 454 -32.97 -6.09 -13.52
C GLU A 454 -32.29 -7.45 -13.62
N LEU A 455 -31.16 -7.61 -12.94
CA LEU A 455 -30.39 -8.84 -12.91
C LEU A 455 -29.90 -9.15 -11.50
N LEU A 456 -30.57 -10.09 -10.85
CA LEU A 456 -30.13 -10.70 -9.60
C LEU A 456 -29.39 -12.01 -9.92
N ASN A 457 -28.13 -12.09 -9.48
CA ASN A 457 -27.36 -13.33 -9.45
C ASN A 457 -27.22 -13.79 -7.99
N VAL A 458 -27.62 -15.04 -7.73
CA VAL A 458 -27.39 -15.68 -6.43
C VAL A 458 -26.44 -16.85 -6.63
N LEU A 459 -25.29 -16.79 -5.98
CA LEU A 459 -24.23 -17.79 -6.02
C LEU A 459 -24.15 -18.46 -4.65
N VAL A 460 -24.50 -19.75 -4.58
CA VAL A 460 -24.38 -20.55 -3.35
C VAL A 460 -23.23 -21.52 -3.52
N ALA A 461 -22.24 -21.45 -2.63
CA ALA A 461 -21.11 -22.36 -2.64
C ALA A 461 -21.61 -23.81 -2.54
N ASP A 462 -21.09 -24.70 -3.37
CA ASP A 462 -21.55 -26.08 -3.42
C ASP A 462 -20.90 -26.92 -2.31
N LEU A 463 -21.65 -27.87 -1.78
CA LEU A 463 -21.20 -28.85 -0.78
C LEU A 463 -21.74 -30.24 -1.14
N PRO A 464 -20.99 -31.32 -0.86
CA PRO A 464 -21.50 -32.67 -1.03
C PRO A 464 -22.78 -32.89 -0.22
N GLY A 465 -23.87 -33.27 -0.88
CA GLY A 465 -25.16 -33.53 -0.22
C GLY A 465 -26.00 -32.29 0.11
N LEU A 466 -25.55 -31.08 -0.29
CA LEU A 466 -26.31 -29.86 -0.04
C LEU A 466 -27.52 -29.75 -0.97
N GLU A 467 -28.70 -29.68 -0.39
CA GLU A 467 -29.95 -29.32 -1.07
C GLU A 467 -30.17 -27.81 -0.96
N VAL A 468 -30.53 -27.18 -2.08
CA VAL A 468 -30.77 -25.73 -2.16
C VAL A 468 -32.08 -25.51 -2.87
N ASP A 469 -33.07 -25.03 -2.12
CA ASP A 469 -34.34 -24.56 -2.65
C ASP A 469 -34.31 -23.03 -2.63
N LEU A 470 -34.32 -22.39 -3.80
CA LEU A 470 -34.46 -20.95 -3.93
C LEU A 470 -35.84 -20.65 -4.51
N SER A 471 -36.61 -19.80 -3.84
CA SER A 471 -37.86 -19.28 -4.37
C SER A 471 -37.86 -17.77 -4.38
N LEU A 472 -38.45 -17.21 -5.43
CA LEU A 472 -38.61 -15.78 -5.65
C LEU A 472 -40.05 -15.55 -6.08
N GLU A 473 -40.72 -14.60 -5.43
CA GLU A 473 -42.13 -14.25 -5.73
C GLU A 473 -43.09 -15.46 -5.59
N GLY A 474 -42.78 -16.40 -4.69
CA GLY A 474 -43.57 -17.60 -4.45
C GLY A 474 -43.33 -18.76 -5.42
N GLU A 475 -42.44 -18.59 -6.40
CA GLU A 475 -42.07 -19.63 -7.37
C GLU A 475 -40.67 -20.17 -7.09
N THR A 476 -40.52 -21.51 -7.04
CA THR A 476 -39.21 -22.16 -6.98
C THR A 476 -38.45 -21.96 -8.28
N ARG A 477 -37.17 -21.61 -8.18
CA ARG A 477 -36.27 -21.36 -9.31
C ARG A 477 -35.24 -22.46 -9.44
N GLU A 478 -35.09 -23.00 -10.65
CA GLU A 478 -34.01 -23.93 -10.98
C GLU A 478 -32.68 -23.19 -11.16
N PRO A 479 -31.54 -23.82 -10.84
CA PRO A 479 -30.23 -23.20 -11.03
C PRO A 479 -29.94 -23.00 -12.51
N ALA A 480 -29.48 -21.80 -12.86
CA ALA A 480 -29.04 -21.44 -14.21
C ALA A 480 -27.72 -22.14 -14.60
N GLY A 481 -26.93 -22.61 -13.64
CA GLY A 481 -25.72 -23.37 -13.89
C GLY A 481 -24.81 -23.51 -12.67
N ARG A 482 -23.58 -23.97 -12.92
CA ARG A 482 -22.50 -24.00 -11.92
C ARG A 482 -21.29 -23.25 -12.44
N GLU A 483 -20.55 -22.61 -11.53
CA GLU A 483 -19.41 -21.76 -11.86
C GLU A 483 -18.33 -21.90 -10.79
N THR A 484 -17.05 -21.90 -11.18
CA THR A 484 -15.94 -21.98 -10.23
C THR A 484 -15.29 -20.60 -10.11
N ILE A 485 -15.31 -20.03 -8.91
CA ILE A 485 -14.72 -18.73 -8.59
C ILE A 485 -13.66 -18.96 -7.52
N GLN A 486 -12.41 -18.56 -7.80
CA GLN A 486 -11.26 -18.73 -6.88
C GLN A 486 -11.12 -20.18 -6.34
N GLY A 487 -11.44 -21.18 -7.17
CA GLY A 487 -11.35 -22.60 -6.81
C GLY A 487 -12.55 -23.15 -6.01
N VAL A 488 -13.53 -22.31 -5.67
CA VAL A 488 -14.80 -22.72 -5.04
C VAL A 488 -15.87 -22.89 -6.11
N LEU A 489 -16.54 -24.04 -6.13
CA LEU A 489 -17.67 -24.30 -7.02
C LEU A 489 -18.93 -23.67 -6.43
N PHE A 490 -19.67 -22.91 -7.22
CA PHE A 490 -20.95 -22.30 -6.88
C PHE A 490 -22.07 -22.84 -7.76
N ARG A 491 -23.26 -23.03 -7.19
CA ARG A 491 -24.51 -23.08 -7.95
C ARG A 491 -25.03 -21.66 -8.15
N ARG A 492 -25.43 -21.32 -9.38
CA ARG A 492 -25.85 -19.98 -9.76
C ARG A 492 -27.33 -19.97 -10.16
N TRP A 493 -28.08 -19.03 -9.60
CA TRP A 493 -29.39 -18.60 -10.06
C TRP A 493 -29.27 -17.20 -10.65
N SER A 494 -30.07 -16.91 -11.67
CA SER A 494 -30.03 -15.63 -12.36
C SER A 494 -31.41 -15.27 -12.91
N GLY A 495 -31.83 -14.03 -12.70
CA GLY A 495 -33.10 -13.51 -13.22
C GLY A 495 -33.43 -12.14 -12.63
N PRO A 496 -34.50 -11.49 -13.13
CA PRO A 496 -35.00 -10.26 -12.53
C PRO A 496 -35.65 -10.54 -11.16
N ALA A 497 -35.75 -9.52 -10.31
CA ALA A 497 -36.45 -9.58 -9.03
C ALA A 497 -37.17 -8.25 -8.73
N SER A 498 -38.44 -8.33 -8.33
CA SER A 498 -39.21 -7.14 -7.98
C SER A 498 -38.78 -6.56 -6.62
N GLY A 499 -38.84 -5.24 -6.48
CA GLY A 499 -38.56 -4.55 -5.23
C GLY A 499 -39.56 -4.96 -4.14
N GLY A 500 -39.06 -5.18 -2.93
CA GLY A 500 -39.85 -5.63 -1.78
C GLY A 500 -40.22 -7.12 -1.78
N SER A 501 -40.02 -7.85 -2.89
CA SER A 501 -40.24 -9.29 -2.96
C SER A 501 -39.04 -10.05 -2.38
N PRO A 502 -39.20 -10.80 -1.26
CA PRO A 502 -38.07 -11.50 -0.67
C PRO A 502 -37.66 -12.72 -1.50
N VAL A 503 -36.35 -12.93 -1.62
CA VAL A 503 -35.77 -14.21 -2.06
C VAL A 503 -35.72 -15.13 -0.86
N GLN A 504 -36.47 -16.23 -0.92
CA GLN A 504 -36.49 -17.25 0.13
C GLN A 504 -35.51 -18.35 -0.23
N LEU A 505 -34.49 -18.52 0.60
CA LEU A 505 -33.46 -19.54 0.46
C LEU A 505 -33.60 -20.58 1.58
N SER A 506 -33.82 -21.85 1.20
CA SER A 506 -33.75 -22.98 2.12
C SER A 506 -32.57 -23.88 1.76
N LEU A 507 -31.68 -24.09 2.73
CA LEU A 507 -30.47 -24.90 2.62
C LEU A 507 -30.57 -26.09 3.57
N ARG A 508 -30.22 -27.29 3.11
CA ARG A 508 -30.15 -28.51 3.94
C ARG A 508 -28.90 -29.30 3.61
N GLY A 509 -28.24 -29.86 4.63
CA GLY A 509 -26.91 -30.47 4.50
C GLY A 509 -25.78 -29.45 4.67
N LEU A 510 -26.00 -28.43 5.51
CA LEU A 510 -24.97 -27.47 5.91
C LEU A 510 -23.98 -28.08 6.92
N ILE A 511 -22.83 -27.43 7.10
CA ILE A 511 -21.79 -27.87 8.03
C ILE A 511 -22.14 -27.36 9.44
N GLY A 512 -22.49 -28.23 10.39
CA GLY A 512 -22.73 -27.81 11.77
C GLY A 512 -21.53 -27.10 12.41
N ALA A 513 -21.74 -26.35 13.50
CA ALA A 513 -20.72 -25.49 14.15
C ALA A 513 -19.41 -26.21 14.59
N GLY A 514 -19.44 -27.53 14.75
CA GLY A 514 -18.26 -28.37 15.04
C GLY A 514 -17.82 -29.28 13.89
N GLY A 515 -18.42 -29.12 12.71
CA GLY A 515 -18.16 -29.95 11.53
C GLY A 515 -16.87 -29.56 10.82
N ARG A 516 -16.22 -30.54 10.18
CA ARG A 516 -15.07 -30.31 9.29
C ARG A 516 -15.56 -30.00 7.88
N ASP A 517 -15.03 -28.94 7.27
CA ASP A 517 -15.36 -28.59 5.90
C ASP A 517 -14.79 -29.64 4.92
N PRO A 518 -15.63 -30.38 4.16
CA PRO A 518 -15.18 -31.40 3.23
C PRO A 518 -14.38 -30.85 2.04
N ARG A 519 -14.35 -29.53 1.85
CA ARG A 519 -13.55 -28.86 0.79
C ARG A 519 -12.08 -28.71 1.18
N GLN A 520 -11.75 -28.71 2.48
CA GLN A 520 -10.38 -28.49 2.98
C GLN A 520 -9.40 -29.65 2.73
N ASP A 521 -9.87 -30.79 2.21
CA ASP A 521 -8.98 -31.87 1.77
C ASP A 521 -8.21 -31.54 0.48
N ARG A 522 -8.36 -30.31 -0.05
CA ARG A 522 -7.64 -29.77 -1.22
C ARG A 522 -6.61 -28.68 -0.84
N GLY A 523 -5.64 -28.99 0.02
CA GLY A 523 -4.44 -28.17 0.25
C GLY A 523 -4.67 -26.78 0.89
N PRO A 524 -3.59 -26.08 1.31
CA PRO A 524 -3.72 -24.81 2.03
C PRO A 524 -4.09 -23.67 1.07
N GLN A 525 -5.23 -23.01 1.32
CA GLN A 525 -5.59 -21.76 0.62
C GLN A 525 -5.28 -20.57 1.53
N LEU A 526 -4.32 -19.74 1.10
CA LEU A 526 -4.01 -18.44 1.71
C LEU A 526 -5.19 -17.47 1.52
N ASN A 527 -5.51 -16.74 2.58
CA ASN A 527 -6.26 -15.48 2.62
C ASN A 527 -7.50 -15.35 1.71
N ARG A 528 -8.67 -15.65 2.30
CA ARG A 528 -10.01 -15.42 1.72
C ARG A 528 -10.39 -13.94 1.82
N GLU A 529 -9.71 -13.08 1.07
CA GLU A 529 -10.19 -11.74 0.75
C GLU A 529 -10.81 -11.77 -0.66
N LEU A 530 -12.12 -11.53 -0.75
CA LEU A 530 -12.79 -11.30 -2.03
C LEU A 530 -12.32 -9.94 -2.58
N GLN A 531 -11.24 -9.94 -3.36
CA GLN A 531 -10.88 -8.79 -4.18
C GLN A 531 -11.89 -8.67 -5.33
N VAL A 532 -12.66 -7.58 -5.34
CA VAL A 532 -13.45 -7.16 -6.51
C VAL A 532 -12.45 -6.78 -7.59
N ALA A 533 -12.36 -7.59 -8.65
CA ALA A 533 -11.46 -7.34 -9.75
C ALA A 533 -11.84 -6.04 -10.48
N ALA A 534 -10.86 -5.16 -10.66
CA ALA A 534 -10.88 -4.11 -11.67
C ALA A 534 -11.12 -4.73 -13.08
N PRO A 535 -11.64 -3.99 -14.07
CA PRO A 535 -11.98 -4.54 -15.38
C PRO A 535 -10.80 -5.29 -16.03
N PRO A 536 -11.06 -6.35 -16.80
CA PRO A 536 -10.00 -7.24 -17.28
C PRO A 536 -9.08 -6.52 -18.26
N LEU A 537 -7.81 -6.38 -17.90
CA LEU A 537 -6.72 -6.15 -18.84
C LEU A 537 -6.57 -7.37 -19.75
N ASP A 538 -6.23 -7.11 -21.03
CA ASP A 538 -6.13 -8.09 -22.11
C ASP A 538 -5.24 -9.30 -21.73
N VAL A 539 -5.83 -10.50 -21.80
CA VAL A 539 -5.28 -11.81 -21.39
C VAL A 539 -4.05 -12.24 -22.21
N ARG A 540 -3.66 -11.47 -23.24
CA ARG A 540 -2.48 -11.74 -24.06
C ARG A 540 -1.16 -11.47 -23.35
N ILE A 541 -1.13 -10.55 -22.38
CA ILE A 541 0.09 -10.14 -21.67
C ILE A 541 0.63 -11.20 -20.70
N PRO A 542 -0.19 -11.85 -19.82
CA PRO A 542 0.35 -12.83 -18.86
C PRO A 542 0.84 -14.13 -19.49
N VAL A 543 0.38 -14.50 -20.69
CA VAL A 543 0.86 -15.71 -21.39
C VAL A 543 2.25 -15.48 -22.01
N VAL A 544 2.51 -14.27 -22.53
CA VAL A 544 3.84 -13.88 -23.04
C VAL A 544 4.81 -13.69 -21.87
N PHE A 545 4.37 -13.05 -20.79
CA PHE A 545 5.22 -12.88 -19.60
C PHE A 545 5.53 -14.21 -18.91
N GLY A 546 4.55 -15.10 -18.76
CA GLY A 546 4.75 -16.42 -18.16
C GLY A 546 5.68 -17.31 -18.98
N SER A 547 5.65 -17.21 -20.31
CA SER A 547 6.55 -17.98 -21.18
C SER A 547 7.98 -17.41 -21.20
N VAL A 548 8.15 -16.10 -21.12
CA VAL A 548 9.47 -15.45 -20.98
C VAL A 548 10.09 -15.77 -19.62
N VAL A 549 9.32 -15.67 -18.52
CA VAL A 549 9.79 -16.01 -17.17
C VAL A 549 10.14 -17.50 -17.06
N ALA A 550 9.33 -18.39 -17.64
CA ALA A 550 9.65 -19.81 -17.68
C ALA A 550 10.95 -20.09 -18.46
N LEU A 551 11.19 -19.41 -19.58
CA LEU A 551 12.43 -19.55 -20.36
C LEU A 551 13.65 -18.99 -19.61
N VAL A 552 13.51 -17.85 -18.93
CA VAL A 552 14.58 -17.26 -18.11
C VAL A 552 14.88 -18.16 -16.90
N LEU A 553 13.87 -18.74 -16.25
CA LEU A 553 14.06 -19.68 -15.16
C LEU A 553 14.70 -20.98 -15.65
N LEU A 554 14.30 -21.50 -16.81
CA LEU A 554 14.92 -22.70 -17.39
C LEU A 554 16.38 -22.45 -17.78
N ALA A 555 16.68 -21.29 -18.36
CA ALA A 555 18.03 -20.86 -18.69
C ALA A 555 18.88 -20.65 -17.43
N SER A 556 18.28 -20.11 -16.36
CA SER A 556 18.93 -19.91 -15.06
C SER A 556 19.23 -21.24 -14.37
N VAL A 557 18.32 -22.22 -14.43
CA VAL A 557 18.53 -23.57 -13.90
C VAL A 557 19.59 -24.32 -14.70
N VAL A 558 19.58 -24.22 -16.03
CA VAL A 558 20.63 -24.82 -16.88
C VAL A 558 21.98 -24.15 -16.61
N PHE A 559 22.03 -22.83 -16.45
CA PHE A 559 23.23 -22.09 -16.07
C PHE A 559 23.74 -22.50 -14.67
N PHE A 560 22.84 -22.70 -13.70
CA PHE A 560 23.20 -23.16 -12.36
C PHE A 560 23.74 -24.59 -12.35
N LEU A 561 23.11 -25.51 -13.09
CA LEU A 561 23.55 -26.90 -13.22
C LEU A 561 24.88 -27.02 -14.00
N GLN A 562 25.11 -26.14 -14.98
CA GLN A 562 26.41 -26.05 -15.66
C GLN A 562 27.49 -25.44 -14.75
N ARG A 563 27.13 -24.46 -13.91
CA ARG A 563 28.03 -23.82 -12.96
C ARG A 563 28.43 -24.75 -11.81
N GLU A 564 27.54 -25.63 -11.35
CA GLU A 564 27.89 -26.66 -10.36
C GLU A 564 28.79 -27.75 -10.95
N ARG A 565 28.61 -28.14 -12.21
CA ARG A 565 29.52 -29.06 -12.91
C ARG A 565 30.90 -28.46 -13.21
N ALA A 566 31.03 -27.13 -13.18
CA ALA A 566 32.27 -26.41 -13.48
C ALA A 566 33.10 -26.00 -12.25
N LYS A 567 32.66 -26.30 -11.01
CA LYS A 567 33.50 -26.07 -9.83
C LYS A 567 34.54 -27.20 -9.71
N SER A 568 35.77 -26.90 -10.13
CA SER A 568 36.91 -27.78 -9.81
C SER A 568 37.08 -27.90 -8.30
N PRO A 569 37.45 -29.08 -7.78
CA PRO A 569 37.75 -29.25 -6.36
C PRO A 569 38.90 -28.29 -5.96
N PRO A 570 38.87 -27.75 -4.73
CA PRO A 570 39.89 -26.81 -4.24
C PRO A 570 41.28 -27.46 -4.29
N THR A 571 42.29 -26.69 -4.69
CA THR A 571 43.68 -27.17 -4.76
C THR A 571 44.26 -27.37 -3.36
N ALA A 572 45.29 -28.21 -3.23
CA ALA A 572 45.97 -28.43 -1.95
C ALA A 572 46.53 -27.13 -1.33
N GLU A 573 46.90 -26.15 -2.16
CA GLU A 573 47.35 -24.83 -1.72
C GLU A 573 46.21 -24.00 -1.14
N GLN A 574 45.01 -24.09 -1.73
CA GLN A 574 43.81 -23.40 -1.23
C GLN A 574 43.31 -24.01 0.10
N LEU A 575 43.37 -25.34 0.24
CA LEU A 575 43.03 -26.02 1.50
C LEU A 575 44.03 -25.67 2.61
N ALA A 576 45.32 -25.58 2.29
CA ALA A 576 46.35 -25.15 3.24
C ALA A 576 46.15 -23.71 3.71
N ALA A 577 45.81 -22.78 2.80
CA ALA A 577 45.51 -21.39 3.15
C ALA A 577 44.27 -21.26 4.05
N GLN A 578 43.19 -22.00 3.74
CA GLN A 578 41.98 -22.01 4.57
C GLN A 578 42.23 -22.60 5.96
N ARG A 579 43.06 -23.64 6.05
CA ARG A 579 43.48 -24.22 7.33
C ARG A 579 44.24 -23.20 8.18
N GLU A 580 45.17 -22.46 7.59
CA GLU A 580 45.97 -21.44 8.29
C GLU A 580 45.09 -20.27 8.76
N GLU A 581 44.13 -19.84 7.94
CA GLU A 581 43.14 -18.82 8.31
C GLU A 581 42.27 -19.26 9.51
N LEU A 582 41.78 -20.51 9.51
CA LEU A 582 40.98 -21.02 10.63
C LEU A 582 41.79 -21.14 11.92
N ILE A 583 43.08 -21.47 11.83
CA ILE A 583 43.99 -21.49 12.99
C ILE A 583 44.16 -20.07 13.55
N ASP A 584 44.36 -19.07 12.69
CA ASP A 584 44.48 -17.67 13.11
C ASP A 584 43.18 -17.15 13.76
N ARG A 585 42.02 -17.52 13.19
CA ARG A 585 40.70 -17.16 13.76
C ARG A 585 40.46 -17.80 15.13
N ILE A 586 40.91 -19.05 15.34
CA ILE A 586 40.84 -19.69 16.66
C ILE A 586 41.77 -19.00 17.65
N ALA A 587 42.99 -18.62 17.24
CA ALA A 587 43.93 -17.90 18.08
C ALA A 587 43.38 -16.53 18.51
N ARG A 588 42.86 -15.73 17.58
CA ARG A 588 42.22 -14.43 17.89
C ARG A 588 41.01 -14.59 18.82
N LEU A 589 40.22 -15.65 18.63
CA LEU A 589 39.08 -15.93 19.50
C LEU A 589 39.52 -16.29 20.93
N ASP A 590 40.62 -17.03 21.06
CA ASP A 590 41.24 -17.37 22.35
C ASP A 590 41.84 -16.10 23.02
N ASP A 591 42.42 -15.18 22.25
CA ASP A 591 42.91 -13.88 22.74
C ASP A 591 41.79 -12.95 23.24
N LEU A 592 40.69 -12.82 22.48
CA LEU A 592 39.51 -12.02 22.87
C LEU A 592 38.87 -12.55 24.17
N HIS A 593 38.87 -13.87 24.35
CA HIS A 593 38.41 -14.48 25.61
C HIS A 593 39.38 -14.20 26.76
N ALA A 594 40.70 -14.27 26.52
CA ALA A 594 41.71 -13.96 27.53
C ALA A 594 41.67 -12.49 27.99
N LEU A 595 41.23 -11.58 27.11
CA LEU A 595 41.00 -10.16 27.40
C LEU A 595 39.66 -9.88 28.11
N GLY A 596 38.78 -10.88 28.25
CA GLY A 596 37.47 -10.74 28.88
C GLY A 596 36.40 -10.09 28.00
N GLU A 597 36.68 -9.88 26.71
CA GLU A 597 35.75 -9.27 25.74
C GLU A 597 34.72 -10.26 25.19
N LEU A 598 34.86 -11.55 25.52
CA LEU A 598 33.97 -12.61 25.08
C LEU A 598 33.53 -13.48 26.27
N GLU A 599 32.21 -13.63 26.45
CA GLU A 599 31.63 -14.53 27.46
C GLU A 599 32.02 -16.01 27.21
N GLU A 600 32.35 -16.75 28.27
CA GLU A 600 32.79 -18.16 28.24
C GLU A 600 31.88 -19.07 27.38
N ARG A 601 30.56 -18.93 27.49
CA ARG A 601 29.60 -19.72 26.69
C ARG A 601 29.66 -19.38 25.20
N ALA A 602 29.83 -18.10 24.87
CA ALA A 602 29.94 -17.65 23.49
C ALA A 602 31.29 -18.06 22.87
N TRP A 603 32.37 -17.99 23.66
CA TRP A 603 33.69 -18.51 23.29
C TRP A 603 33.65 -20.01 23.00
N GLN A 604 33.10 -20.83 23.91
CA GLN A 604 33.02 -22.28 23.72
C GLN A 604 32.22 -22.67 22.47
N LYS A 605 31.09 -22.01 22.21
CA LYS A 605 30.26 -22.27 21.03
C LYS A 605 31.00 -21.90 19.73
N LYS A 606 31.58 -20.70 19.65
CA LYS A 606 32.31 -20.24 18.46
C LYS A 606 33.56 -21.08 18.19
N ARG A 607 34.29 -21.45 19.25
CA ARG A 607 35.49 -22.27 19.15
C ARG A 607 35.19 -23.70 18.71
N ALA A 608 34.09 -24.28 19.19
CA ALA A 608 33.66 -25.61 18.74
C ALA A 608 33.30 -25.61 17.24
N SER A 609 32.63 -24.56 16.76
CA SER A 609 32.29 -24.41 15.34
C SER A 609 33.54 -24.32 14.47
N LEU A 610 34.48 -23.44 14.79
CA LEU A 610 35.72 -23.26 14.01
C LEU A 610 36.60 -24.52 14.03
N LYS A 611 36.61 -25.26 15.14
CA LYS A 611 37.32 -26.55 15.22
C LYS A 611 36.67 -27.62 14.35
N SER A 612 35.34 -27.64 14.27
CA SER A 612 34.63 -28.58 13.38
C SER A 612 35.02 -28.30 11.92
N GLU A 613 35.00 -27.03 11.51
CA GLU A 613 35.37 -26.61 10.16
C GLU A 613 36.83 -26.95 9.82
N LEU A 614 37.74 -26.77 10.80
CA LEU A 614 39.15 -27.15 10.65
C LEU A 614 39.33 -28.67 10.49
N ILE A 615 38.52 -29.48 11.19
CA ILE A 615 38.52 -30.94 11.05
C ILE A 615 38.00 -31.34 9.67
N ASP A 616 36.94 -30.70 9.17
CA ASP A 616 36.39 -31.00 7.86
C ASP A 616 37.42 -30.73 6.75
N ILE A 617 38.14 -29.60 6.81
CA ILE A 617 39.24 -29.29 5.88
C ILE A 617 40.37 -30.33 5.99
N ALA A 618 40.76 -30.74 7.20
CA ALA A 618 41.80 -31.75 7.40
C ALA A 618 41.38 -33.13 6.84
N LEU A 619 40.10 -33.49 6.95
CA LEU A 619 39.54 -34.72 6.37
C LEU A 619 39.52 -34.66 4.83
N VAL A 620 39.24 -33.49 4.24
CA VAL A 620 39.33 -33.27 2.79
C VAL A 620 40.78 -33.35 2.30
N GLU A 621 41.73 -32.73 3.01
CA GLU A 621 43.17 -32.88 2.72
C GLU A 621 43.61 -34.34 2.77
N GLN A 622 43.18 -35.09 3.79
CA GLN A 622 43.55 -36.50 3.95
C GLN A 622 42.98 -37.38 2.83
N ARG A 623 41.74 -37.12 2.38
CA ARG A 623 41.14 -37.81 1.23
C ARG A 623 41.87 -37.48 -0.08
N SER A 624 42.24 -36.22 -0.29
CA SER A 624 43.00 -35.79 -1.49
C SER A 624 44.41 -36.39 -1.58
N ARG A 625 45.03 -36.77 -0.45
CA ARG A 625 46.33 -37.47 -0.40
C ARG A 625 46.23 -39.00 -0.56
N GLY A 626 45.03 -39.57 -0.43
CA GLY A 626 44.79 -41.02 -0.54
C GLY A 626 44.50 -41.51 -1.97
N ASP A 627 44.10 -40.61 -2.86
CA ASP A 627 43.78 -40.88 -4.27
C ASP A 627 44.92 -40.47 -5.24
N GLY A 628 46.14 -40.28 -4.73
CA GLY A 628 47.34 -39.87 -5.48
C GLY A 628 48.34 -41.01 -5.71
#